data_AF-A0A6P2GRD3-F1
#
_entry.id   AF-A0A6P2GRD3-F1
#
_cell.length_a   1.000
_cell.length_b   1.000
_cell.length_c   1.000
_cell.angle_alpha   90.00
_cell.angle_beta   90.00
_cell.angle_gamma   90.00
#
_symmetry.space_group_name_H-M   'P 1'
#
loop_
_entity.id
_entity.type
_entity.pdbx_description
1 polymer ?
#
loop_
_entity_poly.entity_id
_entity_poly.type
_entity_poly.pdbx_seq_one_letter_code
_entity_poly.pdbx_strand_id
1 'polypeptide(L)'
;MNIRSGADSLHVRYVPRTTGFPIVQTDALAATLDAALEGGETTEAFFEQLNETAAFWADIADGTLSFVNGTDPHGVPVVIASSGNVDMRMIAVGSGATAISTPIGTMVVELGNRQTDIRQAMAFDILLDEAPAQGAVGDALFAALRPFLYSSFAEVLKSMAAQLAVMADTENPSIDPQTFIVTVLSAASQKAIGVLGSLAAWGLRNLFVDFDALAFNLSVVAPLMAVPLVLSYLAHPMYLSVLVINNSRLDFTLSLAAQVHGQSSVNWPAATLPAISRADFPLGDGDQPALLQTGLSQYTNTNTFSSIGIVLATDAQGGDRSAEVVSVPWSGQNTIWAGTPSASPDRTWSDHDAPNGQLGYVAQFAGYTVRMATNTLQGETRGVYWYAVLIVIS
;
A
#
# COMPACT_ATOMS: atom_id res chain seq x y z
N MET A 1 -25.99 -5.83 6.04
CA MET A 1 -27.38 -5.42 6.34
C MET A 1 -27.98 -4.99 5.01
N ASN A 2 -29.01 -5.67 4.49
CA ASN A 2 -29.58 -5.34 3.16
C ASN A 2 -30.30 -3.99 3.22
N ILE A 3 -29.67 -2.94 2.72
CA ILE A 3 -30.34 -1.68 2.40
C ILE A 3 -31.32 -2.03 1.28
N ARG A 4 -32.63 -1.90 1.54
CA ARG A 4 -33.66 -2.12 0.53
C ARG A 4 -33.49 -1.07 -0.57
N SER A 5 -33.29 -1.48 -1.81
CA SER A 5 -33.24 -0.54 -2.94
C SER A 5 -34.58 0.17 -3.08
N GLY A 6 -34.56 1.50 -2.89
CA GLY A 6 -35.66 2.35 -3.35
C GLY A 6 -35.58 2.46 -4.87
N ALA A 7 -36.72 2.66 -5.53
CA ALA A 7 -36.79 2.86 -6.99
C ALA A 7 -36.01 4.10 -7.49
N ASP A 8 -35.47 4.91 -6.58
CA ASP A 8 -34.69 6.12 -6.81
C ASP A 8 -33.22 5.99 -6.35
N SER A 9 -32.73 4.78 -6.06
CA SER A 9 -31.36 4.53 -5.64
C SER A 9 -30.62 3.67 -6.66
N LEU A 10 -29.30 3.82 -6.74
CA LEU A 10 -28.43 2.97 -7.55
C LEU A 10 -27.26 2.48 -6.69
N HIS A 11 -26.92 1.21 -6.85
CA HIS A 11 -25.82 0.56 -6.16
C HIS A 11 -24.72 0.17 -7.15
N VAL A 12 -23.51 0.68 -6.89
CA VAL A 12 -22.28 0.36 -7.61
C VAL A 12 -21.34 -0.33 -6.65
N ARG A 13 -20.59 -1.33 -7.11
CA ARG A 13 -19.52 -1.95 -6.33
C ARG A 13 -18.22 -2.03 -7.11
N TYR A 14 -17.11 -1.97 -6.39
CA TYR A 14 -15.79 -2.24 -6.93
C TYR A 14 -15.41 -3.71 -6.76
N VAL A 15 -14.73 -4.29 -7.74
CA VAL A 15 -14.13 -5.62 -7.67
C VAL A 15 -12.64 -5.52 -8.01
N PRO A 16 -11.72 -5.92 -7.12
CA PRO A 16 -10.29 -5.86 -7.41
C PRO A 16 -9.88 -6.65 -8.65
N ARG A 17 -9.14 -6.00 -9.55
CA ARG A 17 -8.37 -6.66 -10.62
C ARG A 17 -6.93 -6.92 -10.20
N THR A 18 -6.40 -6.06 -9.34
CA THR A 18 -5.08 -6.20 -8.71
C THR A 18 -5.25 -6.62 -7.26
N THR A 19 -4.22 -7.27 -6.71
CA THR A 19 -4.12 -7.54 -5.27
C THR A 19 -3.20 -6.48 -4.65
N GLY A 20 -3.60 -5.85 -3.54
CA GLY A 20 -2.77 -4.84 -2.86
C GLY A 20 -2.65 -3.51 -3.61
N PHE A 21 -1.50 -2.86 -3.45
CA PHE A 21 -1.08 -1.68 -4.22
C PHE A 21 0.32 -1.92 -4.81
N PRO A 22 0.40 -2.82 -5.81
CA PRO A 22 1.67 -3.34 -6.30
C PRO A 22 2.51 -2.27 -6.98
N ILE A 23 3.83 -2.46 -6.93
CA ILE A 23 4.78 -1.67 -7.71
C ILE A 23 4.81 -2.22 -9.14
N VAL A 24 4.72 -1.33 -10.12
CA VAL A 24 4.85 -1.65 -11.54
C VAL A 24 6.32 -1.93 -11.87
N GLN A 25 6.61 -3.10 -12.41
CA GLN A 25 7.97 -3.45 -12.81
C GLN A 25 8.43 -2.61 -14.00
N THR A 26 9.52 -1.87 -13.80
CA THR A 26 10.21 -1.10 -14.85
C THR A 26 11.71 -1.36 -14.75
N ASP A 27 12.45 -1.01 -15.80
CA ASP A 27 13.93 -1.06 -15.78
C ASP A 27 14.50 -0.10 -14.71
N ALA A 28 13.86 1.05 -14.51
CA ALA A 28 14.22 2.01 -13.47
C ALA A 28 14.03 1.43 -12.06
N LEU A 29 12.92 0.72 -11.82
CA LEU A 29 12.71 0.01 -10.56
C LEU A 29 13.78 -1.06 -10.33
N ALA A 30 14.09 -1.87 -11.34
CA ALA A 30 15.09 -2.93 -11.22
C ALA A 30 16.46 -2.36 -10.82
N ALA A 31 16.92 -1.29 -11.51
CA ALA A 31 18.17 -0.61 -11.19
C ALA A 31 18.16 0.00 -9.78
N THR A 32 17.03 0.60 -9.37
CA THR A 32 16.89 1.20 -8.04
C THR A 32 16.91 0.14 -6.94
N LEU A 33 16.23 -0.99 -7.14
CA LEU A 33 16.23 -2.10 -6.19
C LEU A 33 17.61 -2.76 -6.08
N ASP A 34 18.30 -2.97 -7.19
CA ASP A 34 19.65 -3.53 -7.16
C ASP A 34 20.63 -2.63 -6.40
N ALA A 35 20.57 -1.32 -6.62
CA ALA A 35 21.36 -0.35 -5.86
C ALA A 35 20.96 -0.32 -4.38
N ALA A 36 19.66 -0.29 -4.08
CA ALA A 36 19.16 -0.29 -2.70
C ALA A 36 19.55 -1.57 -1.93
N LEU A 37 19.72 -2.69 -2.62
CA LEU A 37 20.17 -3.97 -2.04
C LEU A 37 21.68 -4.04 -1.79
N GLU A 38 22.46 -3.02 -2.17
CA GLU A 38 23.86 -2.88 -1.76
C GLU A 38 23.99 -2.43 -0.29
N GLY A 39 22.94 -1.82 0.28
CA GLY A 39 22.95 -1.28 1.63
C GLY A 39 23.47 0.16 1.71
N GLY A 40 23.31 0.80 2.87
CA GLY A 40 23.85 2.15 3.10
C GLY A 40 22.98 3.28 2.53
N GLU A 41 23.63 4.29 1.97
CA GLU A 41 23.00 5.49 1.41
C GLU A 41 22.00 5.18 0.28
N THR A 42 22.21 4.11 -0.49
CA THR A 42 21.28 3.71 -1.57
C THR A 42 19.99 3.11 -1.01
N THR A 43 20.05 2.35 0.09
CA THR A 43 18.86 1.91 0.82
C THR A 43 18.15 3.09 1.46
N GLU A 44 18.89 4.03 2.04
CA GLU A 44 18.33 5.29 2.57
C GLU A 44 17.54 6.01 1.47
N ALA A 45 18.17 6.31 0.34
CA ALA A 45 17.57 7.01 -0.79
C ALA A 45 16.31 6.30 -1.36
N PHE A 46 16.26 4.96 -1.30
CA PHE A 46 15.06 4.21 -1.67
C PHE A 46 13.91 4.47 -0.69
N PHE A 47 14.17 4.43 0.61
CA PHE A 47 13.14 4.71 1.62
C PHE A 47 12.77 6.18 1.71
N GLU A 48 13.65 7.11 1.35
CA GLU A 48 13.30 8.52 1.24
C GLU A 48 12.17 8.77 0.24
N GLN A 49 12.10 7.99 -0.85
CA GLN A 49 10.99 8.08 -1.81
C GLN A 49 9.65 7.63 -1.21
N LEU A 50 9.69 6.66 -0.28
CA LEU A 50 8.51 6.29 0.50
C LEU A 50 8.12 7.41 1.47
N ASN A 51 9.10 8.12 2.04
CA ASN A 51 8.83 9.29 2.88
C ASN A 51 8.20 10.44 2.06
N GLU A 52 8.62 10.67 0.81
CA GLU A 52 7.98 11.64 -0.08
C GLU A 52 6.53 11.25 -0.42
N THR A 53 6.27 9.96 -0.62
CA THR A 53 4.91 9.42 -0.80
C THR A 53 4.03 9.70 0.42
N ALA A 54 4.58 9.61 1.62
CA ALA A 54 3.83 9.90 2.82
C ALA A 54 3.66 11.39 3.10
N ALA A 55 4.64 12.24 2.76
CA ALA A 55 4.46 13.69 2.80
C ALA A 55 3.29 14.11 1.91
N PHE A 56 3.17 13.51 0.71
CA PHE A 56 1.98 13.67 -0.13
C PHE A 56 0.68 13.30 0.61
N TRP A 57 0.65 12.21 1.37
CA TRP A 57 -0.53 11.83 2.15
C TRP A 57 -0.80 12.73 3.36
N ALA A 58 0.26 13.26 4.01
CA ALA A 58 0.16 14.26 5.05
C ALA A 58 -0.51 15.53 4.53
N ASP A 59 -0.09 16.01 3.35
CA ASP A 59 -0.66 17.18 2.68
C ASP A 59 -2.13 16.93 2.27
N ILE A 60 -2.50 15.70 1.95
CA ILE A 60 -3.90 15.33 1.70
C ILE A 60 -4.70 15.34 3.02
N ALA A 61 -4.12 14.86 4.11
CA ALA A 61 -4.76 14.78 5.43
C ALA A 61 -5.01 16.15 6.04
N ASP A 62 -4.07 17.10 5.91
CA ASP A 62 -4.19 18.45 6.41
C ASP A 62 -4.98 19.40 5.48
N GLY A 63 -5.26 18.94 4.26
CA GLY A 63 -6.03 19.65 3.25
C GLY A 63 -5.24 20.69 2.45
N THR A 64 -3.91 20.75 2.59
CA THR A 64 -3.04 21.60 1.78
C THR A 64 -2.89 21.10 0.35
N LEU A 65 -3.01 19.79 0.15
CA LEU A 65 -3.14 19.15 -1.16
C LEU A 65 -4.58 18.66 -1.36
N SER A 66 -5.08 18.79 -2.59
CA SER A 66 -6.44 18.40 -2.95
C SER A 66 -6.48 17.69 -4.30
N PHE A 67 -7.42 16.77 -4.42
CA PHE A 67 -7.75 16.13 -5.68
C PHE A 67 -8.48 17.12 -6.60
N VAL A 68 -7.96 17.32 -7.80
CA VAL A 68 -8.49 18.23 -8.82
C VAL A 68 -8.86 17.47 -10.09
N ASN A 69 -9.89 17.96 -10.79
CA ASN A 69 -10.27 17.40 -12.09
C ASN A 69 -9.23 17.78 -13.15
N GLY A 70 -8.91 16.83 -14.01
CA GLY A 70 -7.99 17.00 -15.13
C GLY A 70 -8.43 16.20 -16.35
N THR A 71 -7.56 16.15 -17.35
CA THR A 71 -7.75 15.35 -18.56
C THR A 71 -6.41 14.77 -18.96
N ASP A 72 -6.39 13.50 -19.35
CA ASP A 72 -5.17 12.85 -19.81
C ASP A 72 -4.79 13.23 -21.25
N PRO A 73 -3.62 12.80 -21.77
CA PRO A 73 -3.20 13.11 -23.13
C PRO A 73 -4.17 12.63 -24.24
N HIS A 74 -5.06 11.68 -23.94
CA HIS A 74 -6.05 11.14 -24.86
C HIS A 74 -7.44 11.78 -24.72
N GLY A 75 -7.59 12.80 -23.86
CA GLY A 75 -8.87 13.47 -23.65
C GLY A 75 -9.77 12.79 -22.61
N VAL A 76 -9.29 11.77 -21.89
CA VAL A 76 -10.07 11.08 -20.86
C VAL A 76 -10.08 11.90 -19.56
N PRO A 77 -11.26 12.22 -19.00
CA PRO A 77 -11.38 12.85 -17.69
C PRO A 77 -10.68 12.04 -16.59
N VAL A 78 -9.86 12.70 -15.79
CA VAL A 78 -9.13 12.10 -14.67
C VAL A 78 -9.23 12.98 -13.42
N VAL A 79 -8.90 12.43 -12.27
CA VAL A 79 -8.68 13.21 -11.04
C VAL A 79 -7.24 13.05 -10.62
N ILE A 80 -6.58 14.17 -10.29
CA ILE A 80 -5.15 14.23 -10.02
C ILE A 80 -4.92 14.93 -8.68
N ALA A 81 -3.94 14.46 -7.91
CA ALA A 81 -3.31 15.24 -6.85
C ALA A 81 -1.79 15.18 -7.07
N SER A 82 -1.09 16.29 -6.84
CA SER A 82 0.36 16.38 -7.08
C SER A 82 1.04 17.27 -6.05
N SER A 83 2.06 16.75 -5.38
CA SER A 83 2.98 17.53 -4.53
C SER A 83 4.18 18.07 -5.33
N GLY A 84 4.14 17.97 -6.66
CA GLY A 84 5.24 18.31 -7.56
C GLY A 84 6.18 17.14 -7.84
N ASN A 85 6.56 16.36 -6.82
CA ASN A 85 7.39 15.16 -6.98
C ASN A 85 6.58 13.85 -7.01
N VAL A 86 5.53 13.77 -6.19
CA VAL A 86 4.61 12.63 -6.16
C VAL A 86 3.31 13.03 -6.84
N ASP A 87 2.88 12.21 -7.79
CA ASP A 87 1.61 12.35 -8.48
C ASP A 87 0.72 11.15 -8.21
N MET A 88 -0.51 11.42 -7.77
CA MET A 88 -1.59 10.44 -7.82
C MET A 88 -2.55 10.78 -8.94
N ARG A 89 -2.95 9.77 -9.70
CA ARG A 89 -3.95 9.86 -10.77
C ARG A 89 -5.02 8.79 -10.59
N MET A 90 -6.27 9.19 -10.72
CA MET A 90 -7.43 8.31 -10.80
C MET A 90 -8.05 8.43 -12.19
N ILE A 91 -8.21 7.29 -12.87
CA ILE A 91 -8.84 7.19 -14.19
C ILE A 91 -9.92 6.09 -14.18
N ALA A 92 -11.09 6.40 -14.73
CA ALA A 92 -12.20 5.49 -14.88
C ALA A 92 -12.61 5.44 -16.35
N VAL A 93 -12.45 4.27 -16.95
CA VAL A 93 -12.69 4.00 -18.38
C VAL A 93 -13.91 3.11 -18.53
N GLY A 94 -14.85 3.50 -19.40
CA GLY A 94 -16.06 2.73 -19.66
C GLY A 94 -15.75 1.52 -20.53
N SER A 95 -16.42 0.40 -20.28
CA SER A 95 -16.22 -0.84 -21.04
C SER A 95 -17.09 -0.93 -22.31
N GLY A 96 -18.06 -0.03 -22.47
CA GLY A 96 -19.13 -0.15 -23.47
C GLY A 96 -20.17 -1.23 -23.14
N ALA A 97 -20.11 -1.85 -21.95
CA ALA A 97 -21.05 -2.90 -21.57
C ALA A 97 -22.49 -2.36 -21.52
N THR A 98 -23.41 -3.17 -22.02
CA THR A 98 -24.87 -2.89 -21.98
C THR A 98 -25.63 -3.83 -21.05
N ALA A 99 -24.94 -4.79 -20.44
CA ALA A 99 -25.51 -5.78 -19.55
C ALA A 99 -24.97 -5.59 -18.13
N ILE A 100 -25.86 -5.67 -17.14
CA ILE A 100 -25.51 -5.51 -15.72
C ILE A 100 -24.53 -6.56 -15.19
N SER A 101 -24.56 -7.77 -15.76
CA SER A 101 -23.67 -8.86 -15.35
C SER A 101 -22.21 -8.65 -15.77
N THR A 102 -21.93 -7.61 -16.57
CA THR A 102 -20.59 -7.31 -17.08
C THR A 102 -20.11 -6.01 -16.42
N PRO A 103 -18.81 -5.88 -16.09
CA PRO A 103 -18.25 -4.61 -15.64
C PRO A 103 -18.60 -3.47 -16.60
N ILE A 104 -19.13 -2.37 -16.07
CA ILE A 104 -19.51 -1.19 -16.85
C ILE A 104 -18.32 -0.25 -17.10
N GLY A 105 -17.21 -0.51 -16.40
CA GLY A 105 -15.93 0.15 -16.60
C GLY A 105 -14.89 -0.36 -15.63
N THR A 106 -13.71 0.21 -15.70
CA THR A 106 -12.57 -0.08 -14.83
C THR A 106 -12.05 1.24 -14.27
N MET A 107 -11.78 1.28 -12.96
CA MET A 107 -11.07 2.35 -12.29
C MET A 107 -9.63 1.93 -12.03
N VAL A 108 -8.69 2.81 -12.33
CA VAL A 108 -7.27 2.65 -12.02
C VAL A 108 -6.83 3.83 -11.17
N VAL A 109 -6.06 3.54 -10.12
CA VAL A 109 -5.41 4.51 -9.26
C VAL A 109 -3.92 4.28 -9.36
N GLU A 110 -3.21 5.29 -9.84
CA GLU A 110 -1.76 5.30 -10.01
C GLU A 110 -1.15 6.30 -9.03
N LEU A 111 -0.03 5.92 -8.43
CA LEU A 111 0.83 6.81 -7.66
C LEU A 111 2.24 6.67 -8.20
N GLY A 112 2.88 7.77 -8.57
CA GLY A 112 4.22 7.76 -9.13
C GLY A 112 5.12 8.80 -8.49
N ASN A 113 6.40 8.45 -8.35
CA ASN A 113 7.46 9.39 -8.02
C ASN A 113 8.18 9.82 -9.31
N ARG A 114 8.19 11.12 -9.59
CA ARG A 114 8.76 11.66 -10.83
C ARG A 114 10.29 11.59 -10.89
N GLN A 115 10.97 11.58 -9.74
CA GLN A 115 12.43 11.51 -9.70
C GLN A 115 12.94 10.10 -10.00
N THR A 116 12.23 9.06 -9.55
CA THR A 116 12.70 7.68 -9.65
C THR A 116 11.94 6.83 -10.65
N ASP A 117 10.83 7.34 -11.17
CA ASP A 117 9.93 6.63 -12.06
C ASP A 117 9.39 5.31 -11.45
N ILE A 118 9.44 5.19 -10.12
CA ILE A 118 8.76 4.13 -9.39
C ILE A 118 7.28 4.47 -9.36
N ARG A 119 6.46 3.49 -9.76
CA ARG A 119 5.01 3.63 -9.86
C ARG A 119 4.33 2.50 -9.12
N GLN A 120 3.26 2.81 -8.40
CA GLN A 120 2.33 1.85 -7.83
C GLN A 120 0.97 2.03 -8.48
N ALA A 121 0.28 0.93 -8.72
CA ALA A 121 -1.02 0.97 -9.35
C ALA A 121 -1.96 -0.09 -8.79
N MET A 122 -3.22 0.29 -8.57
CA MET A 122 -4.32 -0.63 -8.30
C MET A 122 -5.45 -0.41 -9.29
N ALA A 123 -6.13 -1.50 -9.65
CA ALA A 123 -7.28 -1.43 -10.53
C ALA A 123 -8.46 -2.25 -10.05
N PHE A 124 -9.64 -1.76 -10.41
CA PHE A 124 -10.92 -2.27 -9.96
C PHE A 124 -11.92 -2.27 -11.11
N ASP A 125 -12.62 -3.37 -11.29
CA ASP A 125 -13.82 -3.40 -12.13
C ASP A 125 -14.98 -2.74 -11.40
N ILE A 126 -15.78 -1.97 -12.14
CA ILE A 126 -16.97 -1.27 -11.65
C ILE A 126 -18.18 -2.07 -12.12
N LEU A 127 -18.96 -2.57 -11.18
CA LEU A 127 -20.18 -3.32 -11.46
C LEU A 127 -21.41 -2.61 -10.88
N LEU A 128 -22.55 -2.83 -11.52
CA LEU A 128 -23.85 -2.43 -11.00
C LEU A 128 -24.48 -3.64 -10.31
N ASP A 129 -25.06 -3.43 -9.12
CA ASP A 129 -25.80 -4.48 -8.45
C ASP A 129 -27.24 -4.59 -8.95
N GLU A 130 -27.80 -3.47 -9.42
CA GLU A 130 -29.12 -3.42 -10.06
C GLU A 130 -29.15 -2.49 -11.27
N ALA A 131 -30.07 -2.77 -12.19
CA ALA A 131 -30.26 -1.94 -13.37
C ALA A 131 -30.88 -0.61 -12.95
N PRO A 132 -30.48 0.52 -13.56
CA PRO A 132 -31.10 1.79 -13.23
C PRO A 132 -32.60 1.75 -13.56
N ALA A 133 -33.43 2.33 -12.68
CA ALA A 133 -34.89 2.33 -12.84
C ALA A 133 -35.35 2.98 -14.14
N GLN A 134 -34.57 3.95 -14.66
CA GLN A 134 -34.74 4.55 -15.97
C GLN A 134 -33.38 4.70 -16.67
N GLY A 135 -33.38 4.59 -18.00
CA GLY A 135 -32.16 4.57 -18.80
C GLY A 135 -31.66 3.15 -19.09
N ALA A 136 -30.54 3.05 -19.80
CA ALA A 136 -29.90 1.78 -20.13
C ALA A 136 -28.46 1.79 -19.64
N VAL A 137 -27.94 0.59 -19.33
CA VAL A 137 -26.51 0.41 -19.07
C VAL A 137 -25.75 0.71 -20.37
N GLY A 138 -24.68 1.50 -20.27
CA GLY A 138 -23.87 1.92 -21.40
C GLY A 138 -23.07 3.19 -21.11
N ASP A 139 -22.44 3.74 -22.15
CA ASP A 139 -21.50 4.86 -22.02
C ASP A 139 -22.10 6.11 -21.39
N ALA A 140 -23.37 6.41 -21.69
CA ALA A 140 -24.06 7.56 -21.10
C ALA A 140 -24.21 7.42 -19.58
N LEU A 141 -24.52 6.22 -19.09
CA LEU A 141 -24.63 5.94 -17.65
C LEU A 141 -23.26 6.04 -17.00
N PHE A 142 -22.26 5.41 -17.61
CA PHE A 142 -20.90 5.44 -17.09
C PHE A 142 -20.34 6.88 -17.04
N ALA A 143 -20.54 7.67 -18.08
CA ALA A 143 -20.14 9.07 -18.11
C ALA A 143 -20.83 9.90 -17.03
N ALA A 144 -22.11 9.63 -16.75
CA ALA A 144 -22.86 10.30 -15.69
C ALA A 144 -22.43 9.84 -14.27
N LEU A 145 -22.02 8.59 -14.09
CA LEU A 145 -21.51 8.05 -12.83
C LEU A 145 -20.10 8.53 -12.50
N ARG A 146 -19.25 8.73 -13.52
CA ARG A 146 -17.81 8.98 -13.38
C ARG A 146 -17.44 10.07 -12.36
N PRO A 147 -18.07 11.27 -12.34
CA PRO A 147 -17.74 12.28 -11.35
C PRO A 147 -17.99 11.80 -9.91
N PHE A 148 -19.06 11.03 -9.70
CA PHE A 148 -19.40 10.49 -8.38
C PHE A 148 -18.42 9.39 -7.96
N LEU A 149 -18.03 8.49 -8.88
CA LEU A 149 -17.02 7.46 -8.63
C LEU A 149 -15.68 8.07 -8.21
N TYR A 150 -15.23 9.11 -8.91
CA TYR A 150 -14.01 9.82 -8.52
C TYR A 150 -14.14 10.51 -7.17
N SER A 151 -15.24 11.24 -6.95
CA SER A 151 -15.44 11.96 -5.69
C SER A 151 -15.54 11.00 -4.50
N SER A 152 -16.24 9.88 -4.63
CA SER A 152 -16.41 8.91 -3.55
C SER A 152 -15.09 8.23 -3.20
N PHE A 153 -14.31 7.81 -4.21
CA PHE A 153 -13.00 7.20 -3.98
C PHE A 153 -11.99 8.20 -3.39
N ALA A 154 -11.96 9.44 -3.90
CA ALA A 154 -11.12 10.50 -3.35
C ALA A 154 -11.44 10.76 -1.87
N GLU A 155 -12.73 10.78 -1.50
CA GLU A 155 -13.16 10.93 -0.11
C GLU A 155 -12.75 9.74 0.78
N VAL A 156 -12.75 8.51 0.25
CA VAL A 156 -12.20 7.35 0.97
C VAL A 156 -10.71 7.55 1.26
N LEU A 157 -9.91 7.93 0.25
CA LEU A 157 -8.47 8.15 0.42
C LEU A 157 -8.17 9.31 1.39
N LYS A 158 -8.91 10.42 1.30
CA LYS A 158 -8.79 11.53 2.26
C LYS A 158 -9.15 11.11 3.68
N SER A 159 -10.25 10.38 3.84
CA SER A 159 -10.69 9.87 5.15
C SER A 159 -9.65 8.92 5.75
N MET A 160 -9.04 8.06 4.91
CA MET A 160 -7.93 7.21 5.31
C MET A 160 -6.75 8.04 5.80
N ALA A 161 -6.26 8.97 4.99
CA ALA A 161 -5.12 9.81 5.33
C ALA A 161 -5.34 10.63 6.62
N ALA A 162 -6.50 11.28 6.74
CA ALA A 162 -6.85 12.07 7.92
C ALA A 162 -6.93 11.24 9.21
N GLN A 163 -7.55 10.06 9.16
CA GLN A 163 -7.65 9.20 10.35
C GLN A 163 -6.29 8.58 10.72
N LEU A 164 -5.47 8.18 9.72
CA LEU A 164 -4.12 7.69 9.98
C LEU A 164 -3.23 8.77 10.59
N ALA A 165 -3.35 10.02 10.15
CA ALA A 165 -2.65 11.15 10.78
C ALA A 165 -3.02 11.29 12.26
N VAL A 166 -4.31 11.19 12.61
CA VAL A 166 -4.75 11.21 14.01
C VAL A 166 -4.22 10.01 14.81
N MET A 167 -4.18 8.81 14.21
CA MET A 167 -3.64 7.62 14.89
C MET A 167 -2.12 7.69 15.08
N ALA A 168 -1.42 8.31 14.14
CA ALA A 168 0.02 8.52 14.17
C ALA A 168 0.43 9.63 15.16
N ASP A 169 -0.43 10.62 15.39
CA ASP A 169 -0.23 11.72 16.34
C ASP A 169 -0.54 11.32 17.80
N THR A 170 0.12 10.25 18.26
CA THR A 170 0.04 9.79 19.65
C THR A 170 1.41 9.33 20.12
N GLU A 171 1.67 9.35 21.43
CA GLU A 171 2.97 8.93 21.99
C GLU A 171 3.31 7.47 21.70
N ASN A 172 2.33 6.57 21.59
CA ASN A 172 2.57 5.15 21.31
C ASN A 172 1.56 4.68 20.25
N PRO A 173 1.79 4.99 18.96
CA PRO A 173 0.90 4.59 17.90
C PRO A 173 0.89 3.06 17.78
N SER A 174 -0.26 2.50 17.46
CA SER A 174 -0.44 1.06 17.23
C SER A 174 -1.51 0.89 16.16
N ILE A 175 -1.09 1.06 14.91
CA ILE A 175 -1.98 1.02 13.75
C ILE A 175 -2.08 -0.43 13.27
N ASP A 176 -3.29 -0.97 13.31
CA ASP A 176 -3.67 -2.18 12.58
C ASP A 176 -4.37 -1.78 11.27
N PRO A 177 -3.68 -1.88 10.11
CA PRO A 177 -4.23 -1.48 8.83
C PRO A 177 -5.54 -2.19 8.47
N GLN A 178 -5.72 -3.47 8.85
CA GLN A 178 -6.91 -4.22 8.46
C GLN A 178 -8.15 -3.75 9.20
N THR A 179 -8.06 -3.69 10.52
CA THR A 179 -9.16 -3.26 11.39
C THR A 179 -9.56 -1.82 11.06
N PHE A 180 -8.56 -0.96 10.84
CA PHE A 180 -8.75 0.42 10.43
C PHE A 180 -9.50 0.54 9.09
N ILE A 181 -8.99 -0.11 8.04
CA ILE A 181 -9.55 0.01 6.69
C ILE A 181 -10.98 -0.50 6.62
N VAL A 182 -11.29 -1.63 7.26
CA VAL A 182 -12.66 -2.15 7.30
C VAL A 182 -13.62 -1.12 7.91
N THR A 183 -13.19 -0.37 8.92
CA THR A 183 -14.00 0.69 9.54
C THR A 183 -14.25 1.84 8.56
N VAL A 184 -13.21 2.31 7.87
CA VAL A 184 -13.33 3.40 6.88
C VAL A 184 -14.22 3.00 5.71
N LEU A 185 -14.02 1.80 5.16
CA LEU A 185 -14.78 1.32 4.01
C LEU A 185 -16.23 1.07 4.37
N SER A 186 -16.51 0.46 5.52
CA SER A 186 -17.90 0.26 5.99
C SER A 186 -18.65 1.59 6.13
N ALA A 187 -18.00 2.62 6.67
CA ALA A 187 -18.59 3.96 6.76
C ALA A 187 -18.82 4.60 5.39
N ALA A 188 -17.88 4.43 4.45
CA ALA A 188 -18.00 4.93 3.08
C ALA A 188 -19.10 4.20 2.29
N SER A 189 -19.17 2.88 2.38
CA SER A 189 -20.16 2.02 1.72
C SER A 189 -21.59 2.33 2.15
N GLN A 190 -21.79 2.83 3.39
CA GLN A 190 -23.10 3.20 3.92
C GLN A 190 -23.53 4.63 3.57
N LYS A 191 -22.63 5.46 3.01
CA LYS A 191 -22.91 6.87 2.71
C LYS A 191 -23.76 6.99 1.45
N ALA A 192 -24.97 7.53 1.61
CA ALA A 192 -25.80 7.93 0.48
C ALA A 192 -25.22 9.18 -0.20
N ILE A 193 -24.87 9.07 -1.47
CA ILE A 193 -24.36 10.18 -2.28
C ILE A 193 -25.54 10.78 -3.04
N GLY A 194 -25.86 12.05 -2.76
CA GLY A 194 -26.90 12.77 -3.50
C GLY A 194 -26.49 12.95 -4.96
N VAL A 195 -27.29 12.41 -5.89
CA VAL A 195 -27.01 12.52 -7.33
C VAL A 195 -27.66 13.78 -7.93
N LEU A 196 -26.98 14.36 -8.91
CA LEU A 196 -27.39 15.58 -9.62
C LEU A 196 -27.23 15.38 -11.13
N GLY A 197 -27.71 16.33 -11.93
CA GLY A 197 -27.53 16.33 -13.38
C GLY A 197 -28.22 15.16 -14.08
N SER A 198 -27.51 14.47 -14.98
CA SER A 198 -28.08 13.41 -15.82
C SER A 198 -28.62 12.21 -15.04
N LEU A 199 -27.98 11.83 -13.92
CA LEU A 199 -28.50 10.74 -13.08
C LEU A 199 -29.83 11.14 -12.40
N ALA A 200 -29.94 12.39 -11.95
CA ALA A 200 -31.20 12.91 -11.40
C ALA A 200 -32.32 12.96 -12.44
N ALA A 201 -31.98 13.27 -13.70
CA ALA A 201 -32.93 13.21 -14.80
C ALA A 201 -33.42 11.78 -15.10
N TRP A 202 -32.70 10.75 -14.67
CA TRP A 202 -33.11 9.34 -14.76
C TRP A 202 -33.88 8.86 -13.52
N GLY A 203 -34.33 9.79 -12.68
CA GLY A 203 -35.12 9.48 -11.49
C GLY A 203 -34.30 8.97 -10.31
N LEU A 204 -32.97 8.94 -10.41
CA LEU A 204 -32.11 8.61 -9.28
C LEU A 204 -32.00 9.81 -8.34
N ARG A 205 -31.96 9.55 -7.04
CA ARG A 205 -31.72 10.52 -5.97
C ARG A 205 -30.47 10.19 -5.19
N ASN A 206 -30.20 8.89 -5.02
CA ASN A 206 -29.07 8.41 -4.23
C ASN A 206 -28.21 7.44 -5.04
N LEU A 207 -26.90 7.54 -4.84
CA LEU A 207 -25.92 6.55 -5.26
C LEU A 207 -25.26 5.97 -4.00
N PHE A 208 -25.13 4.66 -3.96
CA PHE A 208 -24.32 3.93 -3.00
C PHE A 208 -23.16 3.29 -3.74
N VAL A 209 -21.97 3.42 -3.18
CA VAL A 209 -20.75 2.84 -3.74
C VAL A 209 -20.16 1.90 -2.70
N ASP A 210 -20.18 0.60 -2.97
CA ASP A 210 -19.63 -0.44 -2.12
C ASP A 210 -18.13 -0.60 -2.37
N PHE A 211 -17.36 -0.41 -1.29
CA PHE A 211 -15.92 -0.54 -1.26
C PHE A 211 -15.43 -1.78 -0.50
N ASP A 212 -16.32 -2.62 0.03
CA ASP A 212 -15.95 -3.68 0.98
C ASP A 212 -14.94 -4.67 0.38
N ALA A 213 -15.04 -4.95 -0.93
CA ALA A 213 -14.10 -5.80 -1.65
C ALA A 213 -12.69 -5.21 -1.76
N LEU A 214 -12.50 -3.91 -1.47
CA LEU A 214 -11.21 -3.22 -1.56
C LEU A 214 -10.42 -3.26 -0.25
N ALA A 215 -10.95 -3.89 0.81
CA ALA A 215 -10.32 -3.92 2.12
C ALA A 215 -8.86 -4.40 2.08
N PHE A 216 -8.59 -5.47 1.32
CA PHE A 216 -7.22 -5.94 1.15
C PHE A 216 -6.33 -4.91 0.44
N ASN A 217 -6.77 -4.38 -0.71
CA ASN A 217 -6.00 -3.42 -1.49
C ASN A 217 -5.62 -2.18 -0.68
N LEU A 218 -6.59 -1.62 0.04
CA LEU A 218 -6.38 -0.41 0.83
C LEU A 218 -5.65 -0.68 2.15
N SER A 219 -5.68 -1.91 2.68
CA SER A 219 -4.85 -2.30 3.84
C SER A 219 -3.35 -2.26 3.54
N VAL A 220 -2.94 -2.47 2.29
CA VAL A 220 -1.54 -2.33 1.87
C VAL A 220 -1.15 -0.87 1.66
N VAL A 221 -2.11 -0.01 1.28
CA VAL A 221 -1.89 1.44 1.13
C VAL A 221 -1.73 2.12 2.50
N ALA A 222 -2.49 1.70 3.52
CA ALA A 222 -2.48 2.33 4.83
C ALA A 222 -1.08 2.44 5.48
N PRO A 223 -0.22 1.39 5.49
CA PRO A 223 1.16 1.53 5.95
C PRO A 223 1.98 2.58 5.20
N LEU A 224 1.80 2.70 3.88
CA LEU A 224 2.51 3.71 3.06
C LEU A 224 2.08 5.14 3.43
N MET A 225 0.83 5.32 3.87
CA MET A 225 0.35 6.58 4.42
C MET A 225 0.85 6.81 5.86
N ALA A 226 0.84 5.78 6.70
CA ALA A 226 1.01 5.89 8.15
C ALA A 226 2.46 5.97 8.63
N VAL A 227 3.36 5.14 8.07
CA VAL A 227 4.73 4.93 8.59
C VAL A 227 5.50 6.26 8.72
N PRO A 228 5.47 7.17 7.72
CA PRO A 228 6.22 8.42 7.87
C PRO A 228 5.47 9.51 8.63
N LEU A 229 4.13 9.44 8.76
CA LEU A 229 3.41 10.30 9.70
C LEU A 229 3.90 10.04 11.13
N VAL A 230 4.06 8.78 11.52
CA VAL A 230 4.62 8.39 12.82
C VAL A 230 6.04 8.94 13.04
N LEU A 231 6.87 8.97 11.99
CA LEU A 231 8.21 9.57 12.06
C LEU A 231 8.17 11.07 12.36
N SER A 232 7.14 11.79 11.88
CA SER A 232 7.04 13.25 12.01
C SER A 232 6.53 13.75 13.38
N TYR A 233 5.71 12.96 14.07
CA TYR A 233 5.00 13.41 15.30
C TYR A 233 5.66 12.97 16.61
N LEU A 234 6.48 11.93 16.58
CA LEU A 234 7.04 11.36 17.80
C LEU A 234 8.41 11.95 18.16
N ALA A 235 8.57 12.36 19.41
CA ALA A 235 9.88 12.62 20.03
C ALA A 235 10.61 11.30 20.38
N HIS A 236 10.45 10.25 19.57
CA HIS A 236 11.02 8.93 19.85
C HIS A 236 12.45 8.86 19.34
N PRO A 237 13.37 8.24 20.09
CA PRO A 237 14.76 8.21 19.67
C PRO A 237 14.97 7.26 18.49
N MET A 238 14.19 6.18 18.35
CA MET A 238 14.52 5.08 17.42
C MET A 238 13.34 4.42 16.71
N TYR A 239 13.49 4.22 15.39
CA TYR A 239 12.50 3.65 14.48
C TYR A 239 13.13 2.58 13.59
N LEU A 240 12.36 1.54 13.27
CA LEU A 240 12.69 0.54 12.27
C LEU A 240 11.53 0.41 11.28
N SER A 241 11.76 0.69 10.01
CA SER A 241 10.81 0.43 8.92
C SER A 241 11.25 -0.79 8.13
N VAL A 242 10.36 -1.76 7.91
CA VAL A 242 10.66 -3.00 7.18
C VAL A 242 9.74 -3.12 5.99
N LEU A 243 10.30 -3.07 4.79
CA LEU A 243 9.59 -3.29 3.53
C LEU A 243 9.98 -4.64 2.95
N VAL A 244 8.99 -5.47 2.64
CA VAL A 244 9.17 -6.71 1.89
C VAL A 244 8.56 -6.53 0.50
N ILE A 245 9.32 -6.89 -0.54
CA ILE A 245 8.87 -6.91 -1.93
C ILE A 245 8.96 -8.35 -2.45
N ASN A 246 7.82 -8.91 -2.88
CA ASN A 246 7.79 -10.19 -3.58
C ASN A 246 7.92 -9.95 -5.10
N ASN A 247 9.09 -10.28 -5.63
CA ASN A 247 9.46 -10.28 -7.05
C ASN A 247 9.65 -11.72 -7.57
N SER A 248 9.00 -12.70 -6.95
CA SER A 248 9.12 -14.11 -7.31
C SER A 248 7.82 -14.64 -7.93
N ARG A 249 7.85 -15.91 -8.33
CA ARG A 249 6.67 -16.64 -8.84
C ARG A 249 5.91 -17.41 -7.76
N LEU A 250 6.27 -17.25 -6.49
CA LEU A 250 5.67 -17.95 -5.37
C LEU A 250 4.85 -16.99 -4.50
N ASP A 251 3.76 -17.48 -3.95
CA ASP A 251 3.06 -16.79 -2.87
C ASP A 251 3.81 -17.00 -1.56
N PHE A 252 3.91 -15.94 -0.76
CA PHE A 252 4.56 -15.98 0.56
C PHE A 252 3.59 -15.59 1.66
N THR A 253 3.67 -16.26 2.79
CA THR A 253 3.03 -15.79 4.03
C THR A 253 4.07 -15.16 4.93
N LEU A 254 3.92 -13.87 5.20
CA LEU A 254 4.69 -13.12 6.18
C LEU A 254 4.05 -13.27 7.56
N SER A 255 4.87 -13.58 8.55
CA SER A 255 4.46 -13.58 9.95
C SER A 255 5.56 -13.05 10.84
N LEU A 256 5.21 -12.19 11.79
CA LEU A 256 6.12 -11.78 12.86
C LEU A 256 6.28 -12.95 13.83
N ALA A 257 7.31 -13.75 13.64
CA ALA A 257 7.54 -14.97 14.40
C ALA A 257 8.00 -14.67 15.84
N ALA A 258 8.75 -13.59 16.03
CA ALA A 258 9.06 -13.04 17.35
C ALA A 258 9.26 -11.51 17.27
N GLN A 259 8.80 -10.82 18.31
CA GLN A 259 9.12 -9.42 18.58
C GLN A 259 9.86 -9.36 19.91
N VAL A 260 11.18 -9.43 19.84
CA VAL A 260 12.06 -9.56 21.02
C VAL A 260 12.18 -8.24 21.76
N HIS A 261 12.31 -7.13 21.01
CA HIS A 261 12.38 -5.78 21.56
C HIS A 261 11.61 -4.77 20.70
N GLY A 262 11.27 -3.63 21.29
CA GLY A 262 10.46 -2.60 20.65
C GLY A 262 8.96 -2.94 20.63
N GLN A 263 8.19 -2.06 19.98
CA GLN A 263 6.75 -2.18 19.78
C GLN A 263 6.42 -1.92 18.31
N SER A 264 5.42 -2.62 17.77
CA SER A 264 4.91 -2.32 16.43
C SER A 264 4.10 -1.02 16.46
N SER A 265 4.49 -0.04 15.66
CA SER A 265 3.71 1.18 15.45
C SER A 265 2.73 1.04 14.28
N VAL A 266 3.11 0.24 13.28
CA VAL A 266 2.28 -0.11 12.13
C VAL A 266 2.44 -1.61 11.86
N ASN A 267 1.38 -2.38 12.08
CA ASN A 267 1.38 -3.83 11.86
C ASN A 267 1.44 -4.17 10.36
N TRP A 268 1.92 -5.38 10.06
CA TRP A 268 1.90 -5.92 8.69
C TRP A 268 0.47 -5.90 8.11
N PRO A 269 0.28 -5.47 6.85
CA PRO A 269 -0.94 -5.75 6.12
C PRO A 269 -1.09 -7.27 5.92
N ALA A 270 -2.27 -7.74 5.51
CA ALA A 270 -2.61 -9.17 5.43
C ALA A 270 -1.47 -10.11 5.01
N ALA A 271 -1.36 -11.22 5.76
CA ALA A 271 -0.17 -12.05 5.85
C ALA A 271 0.32 -12.63 4.52
N THR A 272 -0.52 -12.77 3.50
CA THR A 272 -0.09 -13.31 2.20
C THR A 272 0.39 -12.20 1.25
N LEU A 273 1.65 -12.28 0.82
CA LEU A 273 2.20 -11.58 -0.33
C LEU A 273 2.11 -12.46 -1.59
N PRO A 274 1.18 -12.17 -2.51
CA PRO A 274 1.04 -12.97 -3.71
C PRO A 274 2.28 -12.94 -4.61
N ALA A 275 2.43 -13.97 -5.44
CA ALA A 275 3.38 -14.04 -6.53
C ALA A 275 3.23 -12.85 -7.48
N ILE A 276 4.30 -12.59 -8.24
CA ILE A 276 4.28 -11.57 -9.29
C ILE A 276 3.12 -11.84 -10.25
N SER A 277 2.29 -10.81 -10.44
CA SER A 277 1.10 -10.88 -11.29
C SER A 277 1.25 -9.97 -12.50
N ARG A 278 0.35 -10.10 -13.46
CA ARG A 278 0.22 -9.21 -14.60
C ARG A 278 -1.24 -8.81 -14.69
N ALA A 279 -1.50 -7.53 -14.86
CA ALA A 279 -2.85 -7.05 -15.11
C ALA A 279 -2.86 -6.14 -16.33
N ASP A 280 -3.94 -6.25 -17.09
CA ASP A 280 -4.27 -5.29 -18.14
C ASP A 280 -4.89 -4.05 -17.49
N PHE A 281 -4.22 -2.92 -17.65
CA PHE A 281 -4.74 -1.62 -17.22
C PHE A 281 -5.07 -0.79 -18.46
N PRO A 282 -6.24 -0.14 -18.51
CA PRO A 282 -6.59 0.77 -19.60
C PRO A 282 -5.83 2.10 -19.50
N LEU A 283 -4.50 2.04 -19.60
CA LEU A 283 -3.56 3.15 -19.35
C LEU A 283 -2.71 3.56 -20.56
N GLY A 284 -2.74 2.84 -21.68
CA GLY A 284 -2.25 3.40 -22.94
C GLY A 284 -1.65 2.45 -23.96
N ASP A 285 -0.98 1.37 -23.56
CA ASP A 285 -0.14 0.63 -24.53
C ASP A 285 -0.53 -0.85 -24.73
N GLY A 286 -1.56 -1.34 -24.05
CA GLY A 286 -1.98 -2.75 -24.10
C GLY A 286 -0.97 -3.73 -23.48
N ASP A 287 0.12 -3.21 -22.90
CA ASP A 287 1.09 -3.98 -22.17
C ASP A 287 0.51 -4.40 -20.81
N GLN A 288 0.75 -5.67 -20.44
CA GLN A 288 0.43 -6.22 -19.13
C GLN A 288 1.71 -6.23 -18.29
N PRO A 289 2.06 -5.11 -17.63
CA PRO A 289 3.29 -5.02 -16.85
C PRO A 289 3.25 -6.02 -15.71
N ALA A 290 4.43 -6.45 -15.29
CA ALA A 290 4.56 -7.26 -14.10
C ALA A 290 4.36 -6.39 -12.85
N LEU A 291 3.70 -6.96 -11.84
CA LEU A 291 3.22 -6.27 -10.64
C LEU A 291 3.82 -6.95 -9.41
N LEU A 292 4.72 -6.23 -8.74
CA LEU A 292 5.43 -6.70 -7.55
C LEU A 292 4.60 -6.37 -6.31
N GLN A 293 4.42 -7.37 -5.44
CA GLN A 293 3.61 -7.23 -4.23
C GLN A 293 4.47 -6.74 -3.07
N THR A 294 3.90 -5.92 -2.20
CA THR A 294 4.65 -5.29 -1.10
C THR A 294 3.94 -5.44 0.23
N GLY A 295 4.72 -5.64 1.29
CA GLY A 295 4.28 -5.51 2.68
C GLY A 295 5.18 -4.53 3.41
N LEU A 296 4.61 -3.65 4.23
CA LEU A 296 5.34 -2.66 5.01
C LEU A 296 4.86 -2.71 6.46
N SER A 297 5.81 -2.69 7.39
CA SER A 297 5.56 -2.56 8.82
C SER A 297 6.59 -1.60 9.44
N GLN A 298 6.25 -1.02 10.58
CA GLN A 298 7.14 -0.18 11.35
C GLN A 298 7.11 -0.55 12.82
N TYR A 299 8.28 -0.46 13.43
CA TYR A 299 8.52 -0.68 14.84
C TYR A 299 9.17 0.56 15.44
N THR A 300 8.80 0.85 16.68
CA THR A 300 9.32 1.96 17.47
C THR A 300 9.86 1.45 18.79
N ASN A 301 10.83 2.18 19.32
CA ASN A 301 11.18 2.05 20.71
C ASN A 301 10.59 3.24 21.50
N THR A 302 9.77 2.94 22.48
CA THR A 302 9.03 3.90 23.32
C THR A 302 9.80 4.30 24.58
N ASN A 303 10.97 3.72 24.83
CA ASN A 303 11.87 4.10 25.91
C ASN A 303 13.27 4.48 25.37
N THR A 304 13.96 5.40 26.02
CA THR A 304 15.24 5.95 25.51
C THR A 304 16.46 5.06 25.71
N PHE A 305 16.29 3.78 26.06
CA PHE A 305 17.41 2.89 26.40
C PHE A 305 17.22 1.44 25.94
N SER A 306 16.33 1.18 24.99
CA SER A 306 16.09 -0.18 24.49
C SER A 306 16.33 -0.32 22.98
N SER A 307 16.28 -1.57 22.55
CA SER A 307 16.57 -2.00 21.19
C SER A 307 15.27 -2.21 20.43
N ILE A 308 15.36 -2.38 19.12
CA ILE A 308 14.29 -2.99 18.32
C ILE A 308 14.82 -4.33 17.82
N GLY A 309 14.02 -5.38 17.96
CA GLY A 309 14.46 -6.74 17.63
C GLY A 309 13.30 -7.59 17.14
N ILE A 310 13.39 -8.06 15.89
CA ILE A 310 12.36 -8.89 15.28
C ILE A 310 12.94 -10.13 14.59
N VAL A 311 12.11 -11.18 14.56
CA VAL A 311 12.26 -12.31 13.66
C VAL A 311 11.02 -12.34 12.79
N LEU A 312 11.19 -11.99 11.52
CA LEU A 312 10.18 -12.20 10.49
C LEU A 312 10.33 -13.62 9.96
N ALA A 313 9.20 -14.27 9.69
CA ALA A 313 9.18 -15.54 8.99
C ALA A 313 8.45 -15.39 7.66
N THR A 314 9.06 -15.97 6.64
CA THR A 314 8.63 -15.88 5.26
C THR A 314 8.40 -17.30 4.75
N ASP A 315 7.14 -17.72 4.77
CA ASP A 315 6.71 -19.07 4.41
C ASP A 315 6.33 -19.12 2.92
N ALA A 316 7.17 -19.75 2.10
CA ALA A 316 6.88 -20.00 0.69
C ALA A 316 5.77 -21.06 0.56
N GLN A 317 4.70 -20.78 -0.18
CA GLN A 317 3.64 -21.77 -0.39
C GLN A 317 4.19 -22.99 -1.17
N GLY A 318 4.36 -24.11 -0.47
CA GLY A 318 4.91 -25.35 -1.03
C GLY A 318 6.44 -25.38 -1.15
N GLY A 319 7.15 -24.44 -0.50
CA GLY A 319 8.63 -24.38 -0.49
C GLY A 319 9.22 -24.36 0.93
N ASP A 320 10.53 -24.16 1.00
CA ASP A 320 11.25 -24.01 2.27
C ASP A 320 10.87 -22.69 2.95
N ARG A 321 10.81 -22.69 4.28
CA ARG A 321 10.61 -21.49 5.10
C ARG A 321 11.93 -20.74 5.27
N SER A 322 11.87 -19.42 5.15
CA SER A 322 12.93 -18.50 5.53
C SER A 322 12.58 -17.76 6.83
N ALA A 323 13.62 -17.31 7.53
CA ALA A 323 13.51 -16.38 8.63
C ALA A 323 14.49 -15.23 8.45
N GLU A 324 14.03 -14.02 8.73
CA GLU A 324 14.78 -12.79 8.66
C GLU A 324 14.90 -12.17 10.05
N VAL A 325 16.13 -12.00 10.52
CA VAL A 325 16.44 -11.37 11.81
C VAL A 325 16.87 -9.94 11.56
N VAL A 326 16.26 -9.00 12.30
CA VAL A 326 16.66 -7.60 12.33
C VAL A 326 16.87 -7.19 13.78
N SER A 327 18.12 -6.88 14.12
CA SER A 327 18.52 -6.41 15.44
C SER A 327 19.07 -5.00 15.36
N VAL A 328 18.42 -4.08 16.06
CA VAL A 328 18.81 -2.67 16.15
C VAL A 328 19.06 -2.37 17.63
N PRO A 329 20.30 -2.52 18.12
CA PRO A 329 20.59 -2.30 19.52
C PRO A 329 20.54 -0.80 19.87
N TRP A 330 20.22 -0.48 21.13
CA TRP A 330 20.35 0.90 21.64
C TRP A 330 21.76 1.48 21.39
N SER A 331 22.77 0.63 21.55
CA SER A 331 24.16 0.96 21.30
C SER A 331 24.88 -0.20 20.63
N GLY A 332 25.64 0.09 19.59
CA GLY A 332 26.39 -0.90 18.82
C GLY A 332 25.95 -0.91 17.36
N GLN A 333 26.35 -1.96 16.65
CA GLN A 333 26.01 -2.14 15.25
C GLN A 333 24.72 -2.94 15.12
N ASN A 334 23.89 -2.56 14.14
CA ASN A 334 22.73 -3.28 13.69
C ASN A 334 23.14 -4.58 13.00
N THR A 335 22.22 -5.53 13.02
CA THR A 335 22.35 -6.82 12.35
C THR A 335 21.13 -7.06 11.48
N ILE A 336 21.38 -7.44 10.23
CA ILE A 336 20.40 -8.11 9.39
C ILE A 336 20.92 -9.50 9.03
N TRP A 337 20.01 -10.47 8.98
CA TRP A 337 20.33 -11.85 8.60
C TRP A 337 19.11 -12.52 8.00
N ALA A 338 19.31 -13.36 6.98
CA ALA A 338 18.28 -14.25 6.45
C ALA A 338 18.80 -15.69 6.36
N GLY A 339 17.93 -16.67 6.57
CA GLY A 339 18.32 -18.07 6.39
C GLY A 339 17.24 -19.05 6.82
N THR A 340 17.61 -20.33 6.87
CA THR A 340 16.72 -21.37 7.39
C THR A 340 16.52 -21.15 8.89
N PRO A 341 15.27 -21.10 9.39
CA PRO A 341 15.01 -20.88 10.81
C PRO A 341 15.59 -21.99 11.68
N SER A 342 16.04 -21.61 12.88
CA SER A 342 16.36 -22.55 13.96
C SER A 342 15.09 -23.20 14.53
N ALA A 343 15.26 -24.10 15.51
CA ALA A 343 14.15 -24.87 16.11
C ALA A 343 13.02 -24.01 16.71
N SER A 344 13.28 -22.74 17.02
CA SER A 344 12.27 -21.77 17.46
C SER A 344 12.65 -20.35 17.03
N PRO A 345 11.69 -19.39 17.01
CA PRO A 345 11.98 -17.98 16.72
C PRO A 345 13.00 -17.37 17.70
N ASP A 346 12.87 -17.61 19.01
CA ASP A 346 13.82 -17.11 20.02
C ASP A 346 15.24 -17.67 19.85
N ARG A 347 15.34 -18.91 19.37
CA ARG A 347 16.62 -19.52 19.05
C ARG A 347 17.21 -18.93 17.76
N THR A 348 16.37 -18.72 16.75
CA THR A 348 16.77 -18.05 15.51
C THR A 348 17.31 -16.65 15.80
N TRP A 349 16.63 -15.91 16.70
CA TRP A 349 17.12 -14.64 17.21
C TRP A 349 18.49 -14.79 17.89
N SER A 350 18.59 -15.62 18.94
CA SER A 350 19.83 -15.69 19.74
C SER A 350 21.04 -16.26 18.97
N ASP A 351 20.81 -17.05 17.93
CA ASP A 351 21.86 -17.54 17.04
C ASP A 351 22.38 -16.44 16.07
N HIS A 352 21.60 -15.36 15.82
CA HIS A 352 21.82 -14.42 14.72
C HIS A 352 21.62 -12.93 15.05
N ASP A 353 21.41 -12.54 16.30
CA ASP A 353 21.21 -11.13 16.70
C ASP A 353 22.50 -10.32 16.83
N ALA A 354 23.64 -11.01 17.02
CA ALA A 354 24.94 -10.39 17.21
C ALA A 354 25.43 -9.64 15.95
N PRO A 355 26.09 -8.48 16.10
CA PRO A 355 26.62 -7.70 14.98
C PRO A 355 27.46 -8.50 14.00
N ASN A 356 27.14 -8.39 12.71
CA ASN A 356 27.88 -9.03 11.63
C ASN A 356 28.61 -8.04 10.70
N GLY A 357 28.40 -6.73 10.89
CA GLY A 357 29.02 -5.68 10.08
C GLY A 357 28.55 -5.63 8.62
N GLN A 358 27.39 -6.22 8.31
CA GLN A 358 26.86 -6.33 6.95
C GLN A 358 25.69 -5.39 6.71
N LEU A 359 25.80 -4.55 5.68
CA LEU A 359 24.70 -3.70 5.20
C LEU A 359 23.75 -4.44 4.26
N GLY A 360 24.18 -5.58 3.70
CA GLY A 360 23.40 -6.41 2.80
C GLY A 360 23.59 -7.90 3.13
N TYR A 361 22.53 -8.69 2.94
CA TYR A 361 22.51 -10.13 3.19
C TYR A 361 21.84 -10.86 2.02
N VAL A 362 22.32 -12.06 1.68
CA VAL A 362 21.71 -12.89 0.63
C VAL A 362 21.60 -14.33 1.14
N ALA A 363 20.39 -14.88 1.09
CA ALA A 363 20.10 -16.27 1.40
C ALA A 363 19.40 -16.94 0.22
N GLN A 364 19.87 -18.13 -0.16
CA GLN A 364 19.32 -18.90 -1.27
C GLN A 364 18.57 -20.12 -0.75
N PHE A 365 17.36 -20.32 -1.27
CA PHE A 365 16.50 -21.45 -0.96
C PHE A 365 16.16 -22.22 -2.22
N ALA A 366 15.54 -23.40 -2.07
CA ALA A 366 15.02 -24.14 -3.21
C ALA A 366 13.87 -23.35 -3.88
N GLY A 367 14.17 -22.64 -4.97
CA GLY A 367 13.18 -21.98 -5.82
C GLY A 367 13.00 -20.48 -5.60
N TYR A 368 13.71 -19.87 -4.64
CA TYR A 368 13.70 -18.41 -4.43
C TYR A 368 14.97 -17.94 -3.72
N THR A 369 15.25 -16.64 -3.80
CA THR A 369 16.33 -15.95 -3.09
C THR A 369 15.76 -14.84 -2.23
N VAL A 370 16.25 -14.71 -1.00
CA VAL A 370 15.99 -13.56 -0.12
C VAL A 370 17.22 -12.66 -0.13
N ARG A 371 17.05 -11.41 -0.55
CA ARG A 371 18.07 -10.36 -0.43
C ARG A 371 17.57 -9.34 0.59
N MET A 372 18.41 -9.00 1.57
CA MET A 372 18.12 -7.97 2.56
C MET A 372 19.15 -6.86 2.45
N ALA A 373 18.74 -5.64 2.77
CA ALA A 373 19.65 -4.52 2.95
C ALA A 373 19.16 -3.57 4.04
N THR A 374 20.08 -2.88 4.69
CA THR A 374 19.79 -1.84 5.68
C THR A 374 20.52 -0.54 5.36
N ASN A 375 19.93 0.59 5.72
CA ASN A 375 20.46 1.93 5.42
C ASN A 375 21.71 2.29 6.23
N THR A 376 21.86 1.77 7.45
CA THR A 376 23.05 2.06 8.26
C THR A 376 23.30 0.95 9.28
N LEU A 377 24.57 0.77 9.63
CA LEU A 377 24.97 -0.12 10.71
C LEU A 377 24.81 0.52 12.07
N GLN A 378 24.85 1.84 12.21
CA GLN A 378 24.77 2.49 13.52
C GLN A 378 24.58 4.00 13.37
N GLY A 379 24.11 4.63 14.44
CA GLY A 379 24.08 6.08 14.58
C GLY A 379 22.81 6.71 14.04
N GLU A 380 22.83 8.03 13.97
CA GLU A 380 21.70 8.84 13.54
C GLU A 380 21.76 9.10 12.04
N THR A 381 20.59 9.02 11.42
CA THR A 381 20.35 9.51 10.07
C THR A 381 19.65 10.86 10.22
N ARG A 382 20.36 11.95 9.91
CA ARG A 382 19.83 13.34 10.00
C ARG A 382 19.29 13.76 11.38
N GLY A 383 19.93 13.30 12.45
CA GLY A 383 19.57 13.66 13.83
C GLY A 383 18.47 12.79 14.44
N VAL A 384 18.10 11.69 13.79
CA VAL A 384 17.11 10.71 14.26
C VAL A 384 17.68 9.30 14.11
N TYR A 385 17.46 8.38 15.05
CA TYR A 385 17.83 6.96 14.84
C TYR A 385 16.78 6.27 13.97
N TRP A 386 16.82 6.56 12.68
CA TRP A 386 15.97 5.93 11.69
C TRP A 386 16.71 4.81 10.97
N TYR A 387 16.20 3.60 11.15
CA TYR A 387 16.68 2.40 10.51
C TYR A 387 15.63 1.87 9.55
N ALA A 388 16.08 1.45 8.38
CA ALA A 388 15.26 0.90 7.33
C ALA A 388 15.85 -0.44 6.89
N VAL A 389 14.97 -1.42 6.64
CA VAL A 389 15.33 -2.73 6.10
C VAL A 389 14.47 -3.03 4.88
N LEU A 390 15.14 -3.17 3.74
CA LEU A 390 14.54 -3.68 2.51
C LEU A 390 14.75 -5.18 2.43
N ILE A 391 13.70 -5.93 2.14
CA ILE A 391 13.73 -7.37 1.90
C ILE A 391 13.12 -7.60 0.51
N VAL A 392 13.88 -8.20 -0.41
CA VAL A 392 13.41 -8.56 -1.75
C VAL A 392 13.49 -10.07 -1.93
N ILE A 393 12.37 -10.67 -2.28
CA ILE A 393 12.23 -12.09 -2.56
C ILE A 393 12.14 -12.28 -4.08
N SER A 394 13.03 -13.06 -4.70
CA SER A 394 13.11 -13.23 -6.16
C SER A 394 13.19 -14.68 -6.60
#